data_AF-A0AA41VH76-F1
#
_entry.id   AF-A0AA41VH76-F1
#
_cell.length_a   1.000
_cell.length_b   1.000
_cell.length_c   1.000
_cell.angle_alpha   90.00
_cell.angle_beta   90.00
_cell.angle_gamma   90.00
#
_symmetry.space_group_name_H-M   'P 1'
#
loop_
_entity.id
_entity.type
_entity.pdbx_description
1 polymer ?
#
loop_
_entity_poly.entity_id
_entity_poly.type
_entity_poly.pdbx_seq_one_letter_code
_entity_poly.pdbx_strand_id
1 'polypeptide(L)'
;MGTTANLFLLLLFSVLVFRRSSALSATTTVHIQNDIESYEADLFYHCMSNDDDLGKRSLNQGQEWYWEFGAIKKTHFWCDFRWYDNGDYHWKSGTFTVYSRRSVEQRKFYDYVCGTDCKWSARRDGLYIYYVENRVWKKINEWHVE
;
A
#
# COMPACT_ATOMS: atom_id res chain seq x y z
N MET A 1 55.20 -25.81 23.00
CA MET A 1 54.77 -24.45 22.58
C MET A 1 54.00 -24.59 21.29
N GLY A 2 52.67 -24.47 21.29
CA GLY A 2 51.90 -24.56 20.04
C GLY A 2 50.54 -25.23 20.19
N THR A 3 49.57 -24.52 20.77
CA THR A 3 48.13 -24.85 20.65
C THR A 3 47.25 -23.61 20.86
N THR A 4 47.76 -22.55 21.50
CA THR A 4 47.00 -21.33 21.82
C THR A 4 46.70 -20.46 20.59
N ALA A 5 47.58 -20.43 19.58
CA ALA A 5 47.40 -19.61 18.38
C ALA A 5 46.16 -20.02 17.54
N ASN A 6 45.82 -21.31 17.54
CA ASN A 6 44.67 -21.83 16.78
C ASN A 6 43.32 -21.53 17.45
N LEU A 7 43.28 -21.45 18.79
CA LEU A 7 42.04 -21.11 19.50
C LEU A 7 41.65 -19.64 19.31
N PHE A 8 42.63 -18.73 19.34
CA PHE A 8 42.38 -17.31 19.10
C PHE A 8 41.93 -17.02 17.66
N LEU A 9 42.45 -17.76 16.67
CA LEU A 9 42.07 -17.61 15.27
C LEU A 9 40.63 -18.07 15.01
N LEU A 10 40.19 -19.14 15.68
CA LEU A 10 38.81 -19.63 15.61
C LEU A 10 37.80 -18.70 16.30
N LEU A 11 38.20 -18.03 17.38
CA LEU A 11 37.37 -17.03 18.07
C LEU A 11 37.24 -15.73 17.26
N LEU A 12 38.27 -15.32 16.51
CA LEU A 12 38.16 -14.18 15.59
C LEU A 12 37.25 -14.48 14.40
N PHE A 13 37.22 -15.72 13.92
CA PHE A 13 36.28 -16.16 12.88
C PHE A 13 34.84 -16.27 13.39
N SER A 14 34.61 -16.61 14.67
CA SER A 14 33.26 -16.66 15.25
C SER A 14 32.66 -15.26 15.47
N VAL A 15 33.48 -14.24 15.76
CA VAL A 15 33.03 -12.83 15.83
C VAL A 15 32.65 -12.27 14.44
N LEU A 16 33.16 -12.88 13.36
CA LEU A 16 32.77 -12.58 11.98
C LEU A 16 31.54 -13.36 11.49
N VAL A 17 30.93 -14.20 12.35
CA VAL A 17 29.65 -14.86 12.04
C VAL A 17 28.56 -13.79 11.99
N PHE A 18 28.37 -13.28 10.77
CA PHE A 18 27.21 -12.60 10.25
C PHE A 18 26.38 -11.89 11.32
N ARG A 19 26.68 -10.61 11.53
CA ARG A 19 25.58 -9.66 11.71
C ARG A 19 24.70 -9.76 10.47
N ARG A 20 23.75 -10.70 10.48
CA ARG A 20 22.56 -10.54 9.66
C ARG A 20 21.90 -9.31 10.23
N SER A 21 22.16 -8.14 9.63
CA SER A 21 21.16 -7.09 9.64
C SER A 21 19.94 -7.76 9.04
N SER A 22 19.03 -8.20 9.91
CA SER A 22 17.62 -8.24 9.58
C SER A 22 17.35 -6.81 9.13
N ALA A 23 17.41 -6.55 7.82
CA ALA A 23 16.78 -5.39 7.27
C ALA A 23 15.33 -5.57 7.70
N LEU A 24 14.97 -4.93 8.82
CA LEU A 24 13.60 -4.86 9.29
C LEU A 24 12.88 -4.25 8.11
N SER A 25 12.20 -5.10 7.34
CA SER A 25 11.45 -4.64 6.18
C SER A 25 10.45 -3.66 6.76
N ALA A 26 10.61 -2.38 6.46
CA ALA A 26 9.72 -1.37 6.99
C ALA A 26 8.28 -1.78 6.65
N THR A 27 7.45 -1.88 7.69
CA THR A 27 6.02 -2.16 7.52
C THR A 27 5.43 -1.02 6.71
N THR A 28 4.72 -1.36 5.64
CA THR A 28 3.99 -0.41 4.82
C THR A 28 2.51 -0.58 5.09
N THR A 29 1.82 0.53 5.26
CA THR A 29 0.37 0.58 5.48
C THR A 29 -0.29 1.22 4.28
N VAL A 30 -1.41 0.64 3.84
CA VAL A 30 -2.29 1.24 2.83
C VAL A 30 -3.65 1.49 3.45
N HIS A 31 -4.13 2.72 3.31
CA HIS A 31 -5.44 3.16 3.77
C HIS A 31 -6.36 3.43 2.58
N ILE A 32 -7.61 3.01 2.69
CA ILE A 32 -8.71 3.33 1.77
C ILE A 32 -9.78 4.01 2.59
N GLN A 33 -10.06 5.27 2.27
CA GLN A 33 -11.11 6.07 2.88
C GLN A 33 -12.21 6.37 1.86
N ASN A 34 -13.46 6.29 2.30
CA ASN A 34 -14.62 6.72 1.51
C ASN A 34 -14.97 8.17 1.83
N ASP A 35 -14.54 9.10 0.98
CA ASP A 35 -14.89 10.53 1.02
C ASP A 35 -15.82 10.92 -0.15
N ILE A 36 -16.65 9.98 -0.61
CA ILE A 36 -17.59 10.24 -1.70
C ILE A 36 -18.70 11.14 -1.17
N GLU A 37 -18.73 12.37 -1.67
CA GLU A 37 -19.79 13.34 -1.40
C GLU A 37 -21.03 13.04 -2.25
N SER A 38 -21.80 12.04 -1.81
CA SER A 38 -23.12 11.69 -2.33
C SER A 38 -23.99 11.20 -1.17
N TYR A 39 -25.31 11.37 -1.29
CA TYR A 39 -26.26 10.87 -0.29
C TYR A 39 -26.08 9.36 -0.11
N GLU A 40 -25.80 8.91 1.12
CA GLU A 40 -25.64 7.48 1.47
C GLU A 40 -24.68 6.71 0.54
N ALA A 41 -23.53 7.32 0.21
CA ALA A 41 -22.56 6.69 -0.68
C ALA A 41 -21.81 5.53 0.00
N ASP A 42 -22.17 4.30 -0.36
CA ASP A 42 -21.45 3.09 0.03
C ASP A 42 -20.40 2.70 -1.02
N LEU A 43 -19.14 2.65 -0.60
CA LEU A 43 -18.04 2.18 -1.42
C LEU A 43 -17.81 0.70 -1.18
N PHE A 44 -18.12 -0.12 -2.19
CA PHE A 44 -17.75 -1.53 -2.23
C PHE A 44 -16.36 -1.67 -2.83
N TYR A 45 -15.54 -2.54 -2.25
CA TYR A 45 -14.21 -2.81 -2.79
C TYR A 45 -13.72 -4.23 -2.50
N HIS A 46 -12.82 -4.69 -3.35
CA HIS A 46 -12.11 -5.96 -3.20
C HIS A 46 -10.64 -5.70 -3.50
N CYS A 47 -9.78 -5.81 -2.48
CA CYS A 47 -8.34 -5.58 -2.62
C CYS A 47 -7.58 -6.90 -2.59
N MET A 48 -6.55 -7.00 -3.42
CA MET A 48 -5.70 -8.18 -3.48
C MET A 48 -4.30 -7.85 -3.99
N SER A 49 -3.40 -8.80 -3.80
CA SER A 49 -2.10 -8.87 -4.45
C SER A 49 -1.99 -10.18 -5.24
N ASN A 50 -0.82 -10.46 -5.79
CA ASN A 50 -0.56 -11.78 -6.38
C ASN A 50 -0.58 -12.92 -5.36
N ASP A 51 -0.26 -12.62 -4.11
CA ASP A 51 0.04 -13.63 -3.09
C ASP A 51 -1.06 -13.70 -2.02
N ASP A 52 -1.93 -12.70 -1.94
CA ASP A 52 -2.91 -12.53 -0.86
C ASP A 52 -4.18 -11.84 -1.34
N ASP A 53 -5.33 -12.37 -0.97
CA ASP A 53 -6.66 -11.81 -1.19
C ASP A 53 -7.17 -11.21 0.13
N LEU A 54 -7.31 -9.88 0.18
CA LEU A 54 -7.69 -9.15 1.39
C LEU A 54 -9.22 -9.11 1.60
N GLY A 55 -9.97 -9.67 0.66
CA GLY A 55 -11.41 -9.88 0.71
C GLY A 55 -12.24 -8.70 0.20
N LYS A 56 -13.55 -8.96 0.12
CA LYS A 56 -14.58 -7.99 -0.25
C LYS A 56 -15.13 -7.29 0.99
N ARG A 57 -15.28 -5.97 0.91
CA ARG A 57 -15.70 -5.11 2.02
C ARG A 57 -16.54 -3.96 1.49
N SER A 58 -17.18 -3.23 2.41
CA SER A 58 -17.79 -1.94 2.13
C SER A 58 -17.37 -0.90 3.17
N LEU A 59 -17.38 0.36 2.77
CA LEU A 59 -17.19 1.52 3.64
C LEU A 59 -18.35 2.48 3.41
N ASN A 60 -19.04 2.83 4.48
CA ASN A 60 -19.97 3.97 4.47
C ASN A 60 -19.17 5.27 4.32
N GLN A 61 -19.84 6.36 3.96
CA GLN A 61 -19.22 7.67 3.87
C GLN A 61 -18.51 8.05 5.17
N GLY A 62 -17.26 8.51 5.05
CA GLY A 62 -16.37 8.89 6.16
C GLY A 62 -15.64 7.73 6.84
N GLN A 63 -15.89 6.47 6.44
CA GLN A 63 -15.18 5.32 6.99
C GLN A 63 -13.84 5.07 6.28
N GLU A 64 -12.90 4.46 7.01
CA GLU A 64 -11.60 4.03 6.52
C GLU A 64 -11.38 2.54 6.82
N TRP A 65 -10.68 1.87 5.91
CA TRP A 65 -10.07 0.57 6.16
C TRP A 65 -8.59 0.59 5.77
N TYR A 66 -7.76 -0.16 6.49
CA TYR A 66 -6.34 -0.25 6.23
C TYR A 66 -5.81 -1.67 6.46
N TRP A 67 -4.65 -1.93 5.87
CA TRP A 67 -3.88 -3.14 6.12
C TRP A 67 -2.38 -2.85 6.09
N GLU A 68 -1.63 -3.69 6.76
CA GLU A 68 -0.18 -3.60 6.89
C GLU A 68 0.50 -4.81 6.24
N PHE A 69 1.65 -4.58 5.63
CA PHE A 69 2.46 -5.65 5.05
C PHE A 69 3.95 -5.31 5.09
N GLY A 70 4.78 -6.35 5.09
CA GLY A 70 6.22 -6.21 4.87
C GLY A 70 6.51 -5.96 3.39
N ALA A 71 7.04 -4.78 3.05
CA ALA A 71 7.33 -4.42 1.67
C ALA A 71 8.55 -5.18 1.10
N ILE A 72 8.33 -6.38 0.56
CA ILE A 72 9.34 -7.16 -0.17
C ILE A 72 9.55 -6.64 -1.61
N LYS A 73 10.57 -7.18 -2.30
CA LYS A 73 10.79 -6.88 -3.72
C LYS A 73 9.58 -7.40 -4.52
N LYS A 74 8.96 -6.51 -5.33
CA LYS A 74 7.86 -6.77 -6.28
C LYS A 74 6.42 -6.85 -5.72
N THR A 75 6.17 -6.45 -4.46
CA THR A 75 4.79 -6.33 -3.94
C THR A 75 3.94 -5.42 -4.83
N HIS A 76 2.69 -5.81 -5.08
CA HIS A 76 1.73 -5.04 -5.86
C HIS A 76 0.34 -5.33 -5.36
N PHE A 77 -0.37 -4.29 -4.94
CA PHE A 77 -1.76 -4.34 -4.54
C PHE A 77 -2.60 -3.54 -5.51
N TRP A 78 -3.72 -4.13 -5.92
CA TRP A 78 -4.78 -3.47 -6.65
C TRP A 78 -6.11 -3.74 -5.96
N CYS A 79 -7.07 -2.86 -6.22
CA CYS A 79 -8.42 -3.03 -5.71
C CYS A 79 -9.43 -2.76 -6.82
N ASP A 80 -10.46 -3.57 -6.85
CA ASP A 80 -11.68 -3.28 -7.58
C ASP A 80 -12.58 -2.44 -6.68
N PHE A 81 -13.12 -1.35 -7.22
CA PHE A 81 -14.01 -0.43 -6.52
C PHE A 81 -15.34 -0.33 -7.27
N ARG A 82 -16.43 -0.16 -6.52
CA ARG A 82 -17.75 0.09 -7.08
C ARG A 82 -18.62 0.86 -6.08
N TRP A 83 -19.38 1.83 -6.55
CA TRP A 83 -20.34 2.58 -5.75
C TRP A 83 -21.45 3.14 -6.63
N TYR A 84 -22.59 3.47 -6.03
CA TYR A 84 -23.74 4.05 -6.75
C TYR A 84 -23.85 5.55 -6.45
N ASP A 85 -23.87 6.37 -7.48
CA ASP A 85 -24.07 7.82 -7.32
C ASP A 85 -25.57 8.13 -7.30
N ASN A 86 -26.10 8.44 -6.13
CA ASN A 86 -27.51 8.81 -5.96
C ASN A 86 -27.87 10.18 -6.58
N GLY A 87 -26.88 11.02 -6.91
CA GLY A 87 -27.10 12.28 -7.61
C GLY A 87 -27.14 12.14 -9.13
N ASP A 88 -26.31 11.26 -9.69
CA ASP A 88 -26.24 11.03 -11.14
C ASP A 88 -27.05 9.78 -11.58
N TYR A 89 -27.50 8.95 -10.65
CA TYR A 89 -28.19 7.67 -10.85
C TYR A 89 -27.41 6.60 -11.62
N HIS A 90 -26.07 6.64 -11.59
CA HIS A 90 -25.20 5.69 -12.28
C HIS A 90 -24.31 4.91 -11.30
N TRP A 91 -23.99 3.67 -11.67
CA TRP A 91 -22.90 2.95 -11.05
C TRP A 91 -21.55 3.50 -11.54
N LYS A 92 -20.63 3.60 -10.60
CA LYS A 92 -19.25 4.02 -10.84
C LYS A 92 -18.34 2.88 -10.40
N SER A 93 -17.33 2.55 -11.21
CA SER A 93 -16.40 1.48 -10.89
C SER A 93 -14.98 1.72 -11.40
N GLY A 94 -14.04 0.91 -10.94
CA GLY A 94 -12.67 0.94 -11.44
C GLY A 94 -11.75 -0.05 -10.74
N THR A 95 -10.76 -0.57 -11.48
CA THR A 95 -9.70 -1.43 -10.97
C THR A 95 -8.41 -0.64 -10.91
N PHE A 96 -7.92 -0.33 -9.71
CA PHE A 96 -6.79 0.58 -9.54
C PHE A 96 -5.68 -0.01 -8.70
N THR A 97 -4.45 0.29 -9.11
CA THR A 97 -3.26 -0.01 -8.29
C THR A 97 -3.20 0.96 -7.11
N VAL A 98 -3.16 0.43 -5.90
CA VAL A 98 -3.09 1.20 -4.65
C VAL A 98 -1.70 1.16 -4.03
N TYR A 99 -0.86 0.20 -4.43
CA TYR A 99 0.56 0.16 -4.08
C TYR A 99 1.35 -0.71 -5.07
N SER A 100 2.58 -0.31 -5.43
CA SER A 100 3.45 -1.20 -6.19
C SER A 100 4.93 -0.92 -6.08
N ARG A 101 5.72 -2.00 -6.08
CA ARG A 101 7.18 -1.99 -6.21
C ARG A 101 7.67 -2.87 -7.37
N ARG A 102 6.83 -3.12 -8.38
CA ARG A 102 7.17 -4.01 -9.50
C ARG A 102 8.23 -3.40 -10.41
N SER A 103 8.17 -2.10 -10.67
CA SER A 103 9.18 -1.36 -11.44
C SER A 103 10.03 -0.42 -10.57
N VAL A 104 11.09 0.14 -11.15
CA VAL A 104 11.92 1.17 -10.48
C VAL A 104 11.12 2.46 -10.34
N GLU A 105 10.34 2.82 -11.35
CA GLU A 105 9.50 4.02 -11.41
C GLU A 105 8.40 3.96 -10.37
N GLN A 106 7.67 2.84 -10.28
CA GLN A 106 6.61 2.67 -9.27
C GLN A 106 7.18 2.75 -7.85
N ARG A 107 8.34 2.12 -7.61
CA ARG A 107 9.01 2.21 -6.31
C ARG A 107 9.37 3.65 -5.97
N LYS A 108 10.01 4.37 -6.89
CA LYS A 108 10.32 5.80 -6.70
C LYS A 108 9.06 6.62 -6.44
N PHE A 109 7.98 6.33 -7.17
CA PHE A 109 6.69 7.00 -6.98
C PHE A 109 6.15 6.78 -5.57
N TYR A 110 5.97 5.54 -5.12
CA TYR A 110 5.39 5.28 -3.80
C TYR A 110 6.34 5.70 -2.66
N ASP A 111 7.65 5.49 -2.80
CA ASP A 111 8.65 5.96 -1.83
C ASP A 111 8.60 7.49 -1.68
N TYR A 112 8.37 8.23 -2.77
CA TYR A 112 8.25 9.70 -2.78
C TYR A 112 6.89 10.21 -2.29
N VAL A 113 5.79 9.60 -2.76
CA VAL A 113 4.43 10.09 -2.53
C VAL A 113 3.96 9.79 -1.11
N CYS A 114 4.16 8.57 -0.63
CA CYS A 114 3.64 8.11 0.66
C CYS A 114 4.66 7.45 1.57
N GLY A 115 5.86 7.10 1.08
CA GLY A 115 6.85 6.36 1.85
C GLY A 115 6.30 5.01 2.29
N THR A 116 6.01 4.87 3.59
CA THR A 116 5.45 3.64 4.19
C THR A 116 3.99 3.79 4.63
N ASP A 117 3.35 4.93 4.39
CA ASP A 117 1.98 5.21 4.84
C ASP A 117 1.15 5.81 3.69
N CYS A 118 0.56 4.93 2.87
CA CYS A 118 -0.11 5.30 1.62
C CYS A 118 -1.60 5.46 1.82
N LYS A 119 -2.07 6.72 1.77
CA LYS A 119 -3.46 7.08 2.02
C LYS A 119 -4.20 7.37 0.72
N TRP A 120 -5.28 6.64 0.51
CA TRP A 120 -6.20 6.83 -0.61
C TRP A 120 -7.56 7.34 -0.13
N SER A 121 -8.12 8.27 -0.89
CA SER A 121 -9.42 8.88 -0.65
C SER A 121 -10.25 8.68 -1.92
N ALA A 122 -11.28 7.84 -1.83
CA ALA A 122 -12.29 7.70 -2.87
C ALA A 122 -13.23 8.91 -2.79
N ARG A 123 -13.39 9.64 -3.88
CA ARG A 123 -14.22 10.84 -3.97
C ARG A 123 -15.16 10.72 -5.15
N ARG A 124 -16.12 11.65 -5.26
CA ARG A 124 -17.15 11.60 -6.31
C ARG A 124 -16.58 11.47 -7.73
N ASP A 125 -15.44 12.09 -8.04
CA ASP A 125 -14.86 12.12 -9.40
C ASP A 125 -13.68 11.16 -9.62
N GLY A 126 -13.20 10.47 -8.58
CA GLY A 126 -12.12 9.52 -8.73
C GLY A 126 -11.43 9.12 -7.43
N LEU A 127 -10.30 8.45 -7.58
CA LEU A 127 -9.45 7.99 -6.49
C LEU A 127 -8.23 8.91 -6.35
N TYR A 128 -8.02 9.42 -5.13
CA TYR A 128 -6.96 10.38 -4.79
C TYR A 128 -5.93 9.74 -3.88
N ILE A 129 -4.65 10.07 -4.06
CA ILE A 129 -3.58 9.73 -3.11
C ILE A 129 -3.06 10.99 -2.41
N TYR A 130 -2.71 10.84 -1.13
CA TYR A 130 -2.09 11.91 -0.36
C TYR A 130 -0.57 11.97 -0.59
N TYR A 131 -0.08 13.12 -1.04
CA TYR A 131 1.35 13.41 -1.20
C TYR A 131 1.90 13.98 0.10
N VAL A 132 2.71 13.20 0.82
CA VAL A 132 3.20 13.54 2.16
C VAL A 132 4.07 14.79 2.16
N GLU A 133 4.97 14.94 1.18
CA GLU A 133 5.89 16.09 1.11
C GLU A 133 5.14 17.42 0.99
N ASN A 134 4.15 17.46 0.09
CA ASN A 134 3.43 18.70 -0.25
C ASN A 134 2.12 18.87 0.54
N ARG A 135 1.70 17.85 1.29
CA ARG A 135 0.44 17.80 2.05
C ARG A 135 -0.81 18.06 1.22
N VAL A 136 -0.85 17.47 0.03
CA VAL A 136 -1.96 17.63 -0.92
C VAL A 136 -2.51 16.29 -1.38
N TRP A 137 -3.81 16.24 -1.61
CA TRP A 137 -4.46 15.15 -2.31
C TRP A 137 -4.37 15.37 -3.81
N LYS A 138 -3.98 14.35 -4.58
CA LYS A 138 -4.01 14.40 -6.05
C LYS A 138 -4.83 13.24 -6.60
N LYS A 139 -5.70 13.53 -7.55
CA LYS A 139 -6.44 12.53 -8.32
C LYS A 139 -5.45 11.72 -9.15
N ILE A 140 -5.52 10.39 -9.04
CA ILE A 140 -4.70 9.47 -9.82
C ILE A 140 -5.54 8.70 -10.83
N ASN A 141 -6.77 8.34 -10.45
CA ASN A 141 -7.67 7.57 -11.31
C ASN A 141 -9.05 8.22 -11.35
N GLU A 142 -9.72 8.07 -12.47
CA GLU A 142 -11.11 8.51 -12.68
C GLU A 142 -12.02 7.28 -12.71
N TRP A 143 -13.24 7.41 -12.19
CA TRP A 143 -14.21 6.33 -12.25
C TRP A 143 -14.67 6.07 -13.68
N HIS A 144 -14.85 4.80 -14.01
CA HIS A 144 -15.68 4.42 -15.14
C HIS A 144 -17.16 4.57 -14.74
N VAL A 145 -17.98 5.10 -15.65
CA VAL A 145 -19.43 5.16 -15.51
C VAL A 145 -20.01 3.98 -16.27
N GLU A 146 -20.77 3.14 -15.58
CA GLU A 146 -21.46 1.98 -16.16
C GLU A 146 -22.75 2.38 -16.89
#